data_AF-A0A661QGK1-F1
#
_entry.id   AF-A0A661QGK1-F1
#
_cell.length_a   1.000
_cell.length_b   1.000
_cell.length_c   1.000
_cell.angle_alpha   90.00
_cell.angle_beta   90.00
_cell.angle_gamma   90.00
#
_symmetry.space_group_name_H-M   'P 1'
#
loop_
_entity.id
_entity.type
_entity.pdbx_description
1 polymer ?
#
loop_
_entity_poly.entity_id
_entity_poly.type
_entity_poly.pdbx_seq_one_letter_code
_entity_poly.pdbx_strand_id
1 'polypeptide(L)'
;MTFPDDAQKKSRSPKWRSLNRFRNMYKIQLAKIFIIFTVLALYDPLLYPFFAYAQTSAEKTMNQNYYSQIHGITEETIEPEPWSQPKHLLGYPTDSDWMSDSTMQASIGQQDLVLYFDFLKAPKNSKIEDLSGNGNHASIYGPFWREKAGIYFSGNNQYLVIKDAPSLGAMHGFSIAGEFMPVSYDERPLHLILWKGKDPNCTEISEHSDYAIWINSDGNLYFSVGHNDQADSGKFLAGTSGGSITGRTFFAAVFDRIQGRMKIYLNGDPAAETEVSDTDIFHSNAPIIID
;
A
#
# COMPACT_ATOMS: atom_id res chain seq x y z
N MET A 1 2.59 40.73 -49.92
CA MET A 1 1.67 39.77 -49.29
C MET A 1 2.54 38.63 -48.81
N THR A 2 3.02 38.73 -47.57
CA THR A 2 4.04 37.86 -46.96
C THR A 2 3.37 37.14 -45.79
N PHE A 3 3.35 35.81 -45.84
CA PHE A 3 2.91 34.97 -44.72
C PHE A 3 4.03 34.92 -43.67
N PRO A 4 3.74 35.01 -42.37
CA PRO A 4 4.75 34.81 -41.35
C PRO A 4 4.93 33.33 -41.02
N ASP A 5 6.20 33.00 -40.80
CA ASP A 5 6.81 31.71 -40.51
C ASP A 5 6.21 30.92 -39.34
N ASP A 6 6.32 29.61 -39.53
CA ASP A 6 5.99 28.52 -38.62
C ASP A 6 6.56 28.66 -37.20
N ALA A 7 5.65 28.68 -36.23
CA ALA A 7 5.96 28.54 -34.82
C ALA A 7 6.42 27.10 -34.49
N GLN A 8 7.73 26.89 -34.42
CA GLN A 8 8.32 25.71 -33.78
C GLN A 8 7.97 25.69 -32.28
N LYS A 9 6.90 24.96 -31.92
CA LYS A 9 6.64 24.53 -30.55
C LYS A 9 7.74 23.56 -30.08
N LYS A 10 8.79 24.09 -29.46
CA LYS A 10 9.75 23.30 -28.68
C LYS A 10 9.02 22.68 -27.49
N SER A 11 8.68 21.39 -27.60
CA SER A 11 8.30 20.54 -26.47
C SER A 11 9.40 20.59 -25.42
N ARG A 12 9.17 21.33 -24.33
CA ARG A 12 10.03 21.33 -23.15
C ARG A 12 9.61 20.14 -22.30
N SER A 13 10.45 19.11 -22.25
CA SER A 13 10.29 18.03 -21.28
C SER A 13 10.26 18.59 -19.86
N PRO A 14 9.43 18.04 -18.95
CA PRO A 14 9.37 18.49 -17.56
C PRO A 14 10.76 18.34 -16.91
N LYS A 15 11.37 19.46 -16.54
CA LYS A 15 12.60 19.47 -15.76
C LYS A 15 12.26 19.12 -14.31
N TRP A 16 12.26 17.83 -13.99
CA TRP A 16 12.28 17.32 -12.61
C TRP A 16 13.55 17.86 -11.93
N ARG A 17 13.42 18.98 -11.20
CA ARG A 17 14.54 19.57 -10.48
C ARG A 17 14.93 18.60 -9.36
N SER A 18 16.17 18.12 -9.43
CA SER A 18 16.89 17.22 -8.53
C SER A 18 16.19 16.86 -7.21
N LEU A 19 15.85 15.58 -7.07
CA LEU A 19 15.48 14.84 -5.84
C LEU A 19 16.61 14.84 -4.77
N ASN A 20 17.52 15.82 -4.74
CA ASN A 20 18.73 15.81 -3.91
C ASN A 20 18.50 16.22 -2.44
N ARG A 21 17.25 16.28 -1.95
CA ARG A 21 16.96 16.68 -0.56
C ARG A 21 16.70 15.54 0.42
N PHE A 22 16.68 14.26 0.02
CA PHE A 22 16.52 13.15 0.97
C PHE A 22 17.86 12.67 1.56
N ARG A 23 18.59 13.55 2.24
CA ARG A 23 19.77 13.14 3.02
C ARG A 23 19.36 12.98 4.49
N ASN A 24 19.50 11.75 5.00
CA ASN A 24 19.26 11.23 6.37
C ASN A 24 17.95 10.42 6.51
N MET A 25 18.01 9.25 7.17
CA MET A 25 17.38 8.00 6.67
C MET A 25 16.38 7.33 7.62
N TYR A 26 15.18 7.06 7.11
CA TYR A 26 14.27 6.02 7.59
C TYR A 26 14.59 4.69 6.90
N LYS A 27 14.34 3.57 7.57
CA LYS A 27 14.53 2.24 6.97
C LYS A 27 13.20 1.50 7.01
N ILE A 28 12.61 1.24 5.85
CA ILE A 28 11.38 0.46 5.69
C ILE A 28 11.69 -0.83 4.98
N GLN A 29 10.97 -1.86 5.38
CA GLN A 29 10.84 -3.07 4.60
C GLN A 29 9.38 -3.28 4.20
N LEU A 30 9.12 -3.45 2.90
CA LEU A 30 7.80 -3.73 2.35
C LEU A 30 7.70 -5.18 1.90
N ALA A 31 6.69 -5.89 2.37
CA ALA A 31 6.46 -7.29 1.99
C ALA A 31 5.41 -7.41 0.88
N LYS A 32 4.31 -6.65 0.97
CA LYS A 32 3.22 -6.66 -0.01
C LYS A 32 2.56 -5.29 -0.09
N ILE A 33 2.17 -4.85 -1.28
CA ILE A 33 1.26 -3.70 -1.47
C ILE A 33 0.24 -4.07 -2.53
N PHE A 34 -1.01 -3.72 -2.28
CA PHE A 34 -2.10 -3.81 -3.23
C PHE A 34 -2.94 -2.53 -3.18
N ILE A 35 -3.34 -2.07 -4.35
CA ILE A 35 -4.30 -0.97 -4.49
C ILE A 35 -5.49 -1.52 -5.25
N ILE A 36 -6.64 -1.45 -4.59
CA ILE A 36 -7.92 -1.86 -5.12
C ILE A 36 -8.71 -0.57 -5.35
N PHE A 37 -9.06 -0.28 -6.60
CA PHE A 37 -10.01 0.78 -6.89
C PHE A 37 -11.34 0.10 -7.09
N THR A 38 -12.20 0.20 -6.10
CA THR A 38 -13.56 -0.29 -6.28
C THR A 38 -14.30 0.74 -7.12
N VAL A 39 -14.63 0.39 -8.36
CA VAL A 39 -15.66 1.13 -9.08
C VAL A 39 -16.97 0.69 -8.46
N LEU A 40 -17.39 1.37 -7.39
CA LEU A 40 -18.72 1.17 -6.80
C LEU A 40 -19.78 1.69 -7.77
N ALA A 41 -20.00 0.96 -8.86
CA ALA A 41 -21.23 1.00 -9.61
C ALA A 41 -22.30 0.31 -8.77
N LEU A 42 -22.90 1.08 -7.84
CA LEU A 42 -24.12 0.76 -7.09
C LEU A 42 -23.98 -0.37 -6.05
N TYR A 43 -23.91 0.03 -4.77
CA TYR A 43 -24.39 -0.68 -3.57
C TYR A 43 -24.58 -2.21 -3.68
N ASP A 44 -23.52 -2.99 -3.44
CA ASP A 44 -23.66 -4.41 -3.09
C ASP A 44 -23.24 -4.66 -1.63
N PRO A 45 -24.18 -4.90 -0.70
CA PRO A 45 -23.88 -5.25 0.70
C PRO A 45 -23.09 -6.57 0.85
N LEU A 46 -22.85 -7.33 -0.22
CA LEU A 46 -22.01 -8.53 -0.23
C LEU A 46 -20.50 -8.26 -0.21
N LEU A 47 -20.04 -6.99 -0.23
CA LEU A 47 -18.62 -6.65 -0.11
C LEU A 47 -18.11 -6.60 1.35
N TYR A 48 -19.00 -6.56 2.34
CA TYR A 48 -18.66 -6.54 3.77
C TYR A 48 -17.82 -7.76 4.26
N PRO A 49 -18.06 -9.00 3.81
CA PRO A 49 -17.23 -10.16 4.11
C PRO A 49 -15.79 -10.08 3.56
N PHE A 50 -15.54 -9.24 2.55
CA PHE A 50 -14.20 -9.09 1.96
C PHE A 50 -13.29 -8.19 2.79
N PHE A 51 -13.85 -7.14 3.41
CA PHE A 51 -13.15 -6.39 4.45
C PHE A 51 -12.83 -7.30 5.63
N ALA A 52 -13.77 -8.17 6.04
CA ALA A 52 -13.51 -9.20 7.05
C ALA A 52 -12.47 -10.25 6.60
N TYR A 53 -12.37 -10.58 5.30
CA TYR A 53 -11.35 -11.51 4.78
C TYR A 53 -9.94 -10.90 4.72
N ALA A 54 -9.81 -9.64 4.29
CA ALA A 54 -8.56 -8.89 4.41
C ALA A 54 -8.12 -8.79 5.88
N GLN A 55 -9.08 -8.62 6.79
CA GLN A 55 -8.92 -8.74 8.25
C GLN A 55 -8.36 -10.11 8.67
N THR A 56 -9.04 -11.20 8.28
CA THR A 56 -8.76 -12.56 8.77
C THR A 56 -7.45 -13.13 8.19
N SER A 57 -7.10 -12.74 6.96
CA SER A 57 -5.85 -13.13 6.28
C SER A 57 -4.62 -12.47 6.94
N ALA A 58 -4.76 -11.21 7.37
CA ALA A 58 -3.73 -10.49 8.12
C ALA A 58 -3.54 -11.06 9.55
N GLU A 59 -4.65 -11.33 10.26
CA GLU A 59 -4.65 -11.89 11.62
C GLU A 59 -4.00 -13.29 11.70
N LYS A 60 -4.21 -14.16 10.70
CA LYS A 60 -3.64 -15.52 10.71
C LYS A 60 -2.17 -15.58 10.32
N THR A 61 -1.70 -14.69 9.43
CA THR A 61 -0.28 -14.60 9.02
C THR A 61 0.62 -14.13 10.19
N MET A 62 0.06 -13.38 11.15
CA MET A 62 0.77 -12.95 12.36
C MET A 62 1.00 -14.06 13.38
N ASN A 63 0.02 -14.94 13.62
CA ASN A 63 0.14 -15.99 14.63
C ASN A 63 1.19 -17.08 14.27
N GLN A 64 1.40 -17.38 12.99
CA GLN A 64 2.40 -18.37 12.55
C GLN A 64 3.86 -17.86 12.61
N ASN A 65 4.10 -16.57 12.34
CA ASN A 65 5.46 -16.01 12.38
C ASN A 65 5.93 -15.69 13.80
N TYR A 66 5.01 -15.36 14.72
CA TYR A 66 5.32 -15.14 16.13
C TYR A 66 5.69 -16.46 16.85
N TYR A 67 4.97 -17.55 16.55
CA TYR A 67 5.24 -18.87 17.14
C TYR A 67 6.58 -19.49 16.70
N SER A 68 6.96 -19.31 15.43
CA SER A 68 8.21 -19.88 14.89
C SER A 68 9.47 -19.13 15.36
N GLN A 69 9.36 -17.84 15.71
CA GLN A 69 10.51 -17.05 16.20
C GLN A 69 10.79 -17.20 17.70
N ILE A 70 9.78 -17.53 18.53
CA ILE A 70 9.95 -17.62 19.99
C ILE A 70 10.33 -19.03 20.44
N HIS A 71 9.94 -20.08 19.72
CA HIS A 71 10.06 -21.44 20.26
C HIS A 71 11.26 -22.26 19.81
N GLY A 72 12.09 -21.83 18.84
CA GLY A 72 13.39 -22.45 18.56
C GLY A 72 13.39 -23.99 18.62
N ILE A 73 12.35 -24.63 18.09
CA ILE A 73 12.18 -26.08 18.22
C ILE A 73 13.07 -26.74 17.16
N THR A 74 14.24 -27.20 17.59
CA THR A 74 14.96 -28.24 16.86
C THR A 74 14.14 -29.52 16.90
N GLU A 75 13.83 -30.10 15.74
CA GLU A 75 13.19 -31.40 15.61
C GLU A 75 14.06 -32.47 16.29
N GLU A 76 13.80 -32.75 17.56
CA GLU A 76 14.27 -33.95 18.24
C GLU A 76 13.13 -34.97 18.20
N THR A 77 13.41 -36.12 17.60
CA THR A 77 12.45 -37.17 17.27
C THR A 77 11.93 -37.82 18.56
N ILE A 78 10.71 -37.48 18.97
CA ILE A 78 9.99 -38.17 20.04
C ILE A 78 9.02 -39.15 19.38
N GLU A 79 9.24 -40.45 19.58
CA GLU A 79 8.29 -41.49 19.19
C GLU A 79 7.00 -41.37 20.02
N PRO A 80 5.79 -41.43 19.40
CA PRO A 80 4.55 -41.30 20.14
C PRO A 80 4.14 -42.63 20.81
N GLU A 81 3.94 -42.58 22.13
CA GLU A 81 3.26 -43.61 22.92
C GLU A 81 1.75 -43.72 22.56
N PRO A 82 1.14 -44.92 22.61
CA PRO A 82 -0.19 -45.16 22.09
C PRO A 82 -1.28 -44.95 23.16
N TRP A 83 -2.02 -43.83 23.07
CA TRP A 83 -3.30 -43.69 23.79
C TRP A 83 -4.44 -43.16 22.91
N SER A 84 -5.53 -43.93 22.98
CA SER A 84 -6.90 -43.80 22.47
C SER A 84 -7.36 -42.46 21.87
N GLN A 85 -7.84 -42.53 20.63
CA GLN A 85 -8.48 -41.44 19.89
C GLN A 85 -9.82 -40.97 20.49
N PRO A 86 -10.07 -39.65 20.57
CA PRO A 86 -11.41 -39.09 20.54
C PRO A 86 -11.89 -38.89 19.10
N LYS A 87 -13.18 -39.13 18.89
CA LYS A 87 -13.92 -39.05 17.63
C LYS A 87 -13.84 -37.68 16.96
N HIS A 88 -13.71 -37.72 15.63
CA HIS A 88 -13.87 -36.66 14.63
C HIS A 88 -14.74 -35.46 15.05
N LEU A 89 -14.13 -34.28 15.07
CA LEU A 89 -14.78 -33.00 14.77
C LEU A 89 -13.87 -32.21 13.82
N LEU A 90 -14.40 -31.97 12.61
CA LEU A 90 -13.99 -31.00 11.57
C LEU A 90 -12.47 -30.86 11.32
N GLY A 91 -12.00 -31.48 10.24
CA GLY A 91 -10.64 -31.33 9.74
C GLY A 91 -10.34 -29.89 9.36
N TYR A 92 -9.41 -29.28 10.09
CA TYR A 92 -8.70 -28.09 9.64
C TYR A 92 -7.58 -28.53 8.68
N PRO A 93 -7.50 -27.96 7.46
CA PRO A 93 -6.43 -28.25 6.51
C PRO A 93 -5.07 -27.84 7.07
N THR A 94 -4.11 -28.76 7.03
CA THR A 94 -2.72 -28.56 7.44
C THR A 94 -1.90 -27.89 6.34
N ASP A 95 -1.25 -26.77 6.71
CA ASP A 95 0.06 -26.18 6.32
C ASP A 95 0.64 -26.22 4.89
N SER A 96 -0.05 -26.65 3.84
CA SER A 96 0.49 -26.46 2.47
C SER A 96 -0.53 -26.12 1.39
N ASP A 97 -1.81 -26.01 1.75
CA ASP A 97 -2.92 -25.96 0.76
C ASP A 97 -3.76 -24.67 0.79
N TRP A 98 -3.27 -23.58 1.39
CA TRP A 98 -4.02 -22.34 1.43
C TRP A 98 -3.59 -21.33 0.35
N MET A 99 -4.40 -21.33 -0.71
CA MET A 99 -4.62 -20.26 -1.67
C MET A 99 -3.38 -19.78 -2.44
N SER A 100 -3.03 -20.53 -3.49
CA SER A 100 -2.15 -20.06 -4.56
C SER A 100 -2.61 -18.70 -5.09
N ASP A 101 -1.70 -17.88 -5.61
CA ASP A 101 -1.90 -16.57 -6.26
C ASP A 101 -3.22 -16.46 -7.08
N SER A 102 -3.63 -17.56 -7.70
CA SER A 102 -4.86 -17.74 -8.47
C SER A 102 -6.19 -17.59 -7.69
N THR A 103 -6.18 -17.76 -6.37
CA THR A 103 -7.41 -17.75 -5.54
C THR A 103 -7.71 -16.38 -4.92
N MET A 104 -6.69 -15.55 -4.68
CA MET A 104 -6.88 -14.12 -4.42
C MET A 104 -7.41 -13.42 -5.68
N GLN A 105 -6.86 -13.77 -6.85
CA GLN A 105 -7.36 -13.30 -8.16
C GLN A 105 -8.77 -13.80 -8.51
N ALA A 106 -9.22 -14.93 -7.93
CA ALA A 106 -10.55 -15.49 -8.20
C ALA A 106 -11.66 -14.97 -7.27
N SER A 107 -11.32 -14.45 -6.08
CA SER A 107 -12.29 -14.00 -5.08
C SER A 107 -12.57 -12.50 -5.14
N ILE A 108 -11.53 -11.69 -5.38
CA ILE A 108 -11.69 -10.32 -5.84
C ILE A 108 -11.98 -10.47 -7.33
N GLY A 109 -13.22 -10.24 -7.78
CA GLY A 109 -13.47 -10.20 -9.21
C GLY A 109 -12.39 -9.34 -9.86
N GLN A 110 -11.62 -9.88 -10.80
CA GLN A 110 -10.42 -9.26 -11.38
C GLN A 110 -10.64 -7.82 -11.87
N GLN A 111 -11.90 -7.40 -12.00
CA GLN A 111 -12.35 -6.11 -12.50
C GLN A 111 -12.01 -4.90 -11.58
N ASP A 112 -11.86 -5.08 -10.26
CA ASP A 112 -11.61 -3.94 -9.33
C ASP A 112 -10.17 -3.87 -8.78
N LEU A 113 -9.36 -4.91 -9.01
CA LEU A 113 -7.95 -4.90 -8.63
C LEU A 113 -7.15 -4.16 -9.70
N VAL A 114 -6.56 -3.02 -9.34
CA VAL A 114 -5.83 -2.15 -10.29
C VAL A 114 -4.32 -2.29 -10.19
N LEU A 115 -3.82 -2.54 -8.99
CA LEU A 115 -2.39 -2.67 -8.75
C LEU A 115 -2.13 -3.75 -7.71
N TYR A 116 -1.26 -4.69 -8.04
CA TYR A 116 -0.82 -5.68 -7.08
C TYR A 116 0.68 -5.98 -7.21
N PHE A 117 1.43 -5.71 -6.15
CA PHE A 117 2.83 -6.06 -6.02
C PHE A 117 3.03 -7.07 -4.90
N ASP A 118 3.55 -8.24 -5.27
CA ASP A 118 4.12 -9.21 -4.35
C ASP A 118 5.63 -8.97 -4.25
N PHE A 119 6.07 -8.24 -3.22
CA PHE A 119 7.49 -7.93 -3.05
C PHE A 119 8.32 -9.14 -2.60
N LEU A 120 7.69 -10.25 -2.23
CA LEU A 120 8.40 -11.52 -1.96
C LEU A 120 8.87 -12.19 -3.25
N LYS A 121 8.34 -11.80 -4.41
CA LYS A 121 8.86 -12.22 -5.72
C LYS A 121 10.03 -11.33 -6.14
N ALA A 122 11.11 -11.97 -6.59
CA ALA A 122 12.29 -11.27 -7.06
C ALA A 122 11.96 -10.34 -8.24
N PRO A 123 12.43 -9.07 -8.22
CA PRO A 123 12.33 -8.18 -9.37
C PRO A 123 13.02 -8.74 -10.61
N LYS A 124 12.50 -8.39 -11.78
CA LYS A 124 13.11 -8.74 -13.08
C LYS A 124 13.52 -7.46 -13.79
N ASN A 125 14.78 -7.36 -14.24
CA ASN A 125 15.29 -6.22 -15.02
C ASN A 125 15.00 -4.85 -14.37
N SER A 126 15.20 -4.74 -13.04
CA SER A 126 14.91 -3.53 -12.26
C SER A 126 13.45 -3.09 -12.30
N LYS A 127 12.52 -4.04 -12.49
CA LYS A 127 11.08 -3.81 -12.46
C LYS A 127 10.38 -4.76 -11.51
N ILE A 128 9.30 -4.26 -10.92
CA ILE A 128 8.35 -5.05 -10.15
C ILE A 128 7.12 -5.24 -11.03
N GLU A 129 6.77 -6.50 -11.23
CA GLU A 129 5.65 -6.90 -12.07
C GLU A 129 4.34 -6.60 -11.35
N ASP A 130 3.37 -6.05 -12.09
CA ASP A 130 2.03 -5.79 -11.59
C ASP A 130 1.21 -7.04 -11.88
N LEU A 131 0.80 -7.71 -10.82
CA LEU A 131 0.09 -8.98 -10.87
C LEU A 131 -1.44 -8.81 -10.96
N SER A 132 -1.93 -7.56 -11.02
CA SER A 132 -3.35 -7.28 -11.27
C SER A 132 -3.76 -7.55 -12.72
N GLY A 133 -2.79 -7.49 -13.65
CA GLY A 133 -3.04 -7.59 -15.09
C GLY A 133 -3.27 -6.24 -15.79
N ASN A 134 -3.20 -5.11 -15.08
CA ASN A 134 -3.40 -3.77 -15.66
C ASN A 134 -2.13 -3.15 -16.27
N GLY A 135 -0.98 -3.81 -16.12
CA GLY A 135 0.30 -3.34 -16.69
C GLY A 135 0.91 -2.16 -15.95
N ASN A 136 0.49 -1.90 -14.71
CA ASN A 136 0.97 -0.82 -13.86
C ASN A 136 2.32 -1.18 -13.20
N HIS A 137 3.29 -1.63 -13.98
CA HIS A 137 4.59 -2.08 -13.48
C HIS A 137 5.38 -0.95 -12.80
N ALA A 138 6.10 -1.26 -11.71
CA ALA A 138 7.00 -0.31 -11.08
C ALA A 138 8.42 -0.41 -11.63
N SER A 139 9.09 0.72 -11.79
CA SER A 139 10.54 0.80 -12.02
C SER A 139 11.26 1.05 -10.70
N ILE A 140 12.38 0.36 -10.47
CA ILE A 140 13.16 0.42 -9.23
C ILE A 140 14.28 1.45 -9.34
N TYR A 141 14.37 2.37 -8.37
CA TYR A 141 15.44 3.37 -8.28
C TYR A 141 16.13 3.30 -6.92
N GLY A 142 17.06 2.36 -6.76
CA GLY A 142 17.90 2.28 -5.56
C GLY A 142 17.49 1.28 -4.46
N PRO A 143 16.20 1.01 -4.12
CA PRO A 143 15.91 0.02 -3.11
C PRO A 143 16.31 -1.37 -3.61
N PHE A 144 16.57 -2.27 -2.69
CA PHE A 144 17.07 -3.60 -3.01
C PHE A 144 16.19 -4.68 -2.43
N TRP A 145 16.07 -5.77 -3.17
CA TRP A 145 15.24 -6.89 -2.80
C TRP A 145 15.98 -7.83 -1.84
N ARG A 146 15.26 -8.35 -0.86
CA ARG A 146 15.73 -9.30 0.15
C ARG A 146 14.74 -10.43 0.27
N GLU A 147 14.78 -11.43 -0.61
CA GLU A 147 14.06 -12.72 -0.47
C GLU A 147 12.77 -12.68 0.37
N LYS A 148 12.73 -13.41 1.49
CA LYS A 148 11.59 -13.54 2.42
C LYS A 148 11.20 -12.23 3.13
N ALA A 149 12.02 -11.20 2.97
CA ALA A 149 11.85 -9.89 3.58
C ALA A 149 11.14 -8.90 2.62
N GLY A 150 11.25 -9.07 1.31
CA GLY A 150 10.64 -8.19 0.32
C GLY A 150 11.56 -7.06 -0.17
N ILE A 151 10.99 -5.90 -0.52
CA ILE A 151 11.77 -4.73 -0.96
C ILE A 151 12.19 -3.92 0.27
N TYR A 152 13.47 -3.56 0.32
CA TYR A 152 14.07 -2.81 1.42
C TYR A 152 14.49 -1.40 0.97
N PHE A 153 13.98 -0.41 1.69
CA PHE A 153 14.28 1.00 1.54
C PHE A 153 15.18 1.41 2.71
N SER A 154 16.37 1.87 2.37
CA SER A 154 17.40 2.28 3.33
C SER A 154 17.41 3.78 3.61
N GLY A 155 16.52 4.56 2.98
CA GLY A 155 16.30 5.99 3.26
C GLY A 155 17.13 6.99 2.45
N ASN A 156 17.78 6.57 1.35
CA ASN A 156 18.63 7.43 0.51
C ASN A 156 18.11 7.56 -0.93
N ASN A 157 17.16 8.46 -1.20
CA ASN A 157 16.58 8.64 -2.56
C ASN A 157 16.20 7.29 -3.21
N GLN A 158 15.62 6.37 -2.44
CA GLN A 158 15.28 5.04 -2.91
C GLN A 158 13.79 4.99 -3.11
N TYR A 159 13.34 4.72 -4.33
CA TYR A 159 11.91 4.70 -4.58
C TYR A 159 11.54 3.78 -5.72
N LEU A 160 10.27 3.40 -5.75
CA LEU A 160 9.62 2.77 -6.89
C LEU A 160 8.80 3.83 -7.62
N VAL A 161 8.77 3.76 -8.95
CA VAL A 161 7.91 4.62 -9.77
C VAL A 161 6.95 3.77 -10.57
N ILE A 162 5.66 4.02 -10.40
CA ILE A 162 4.60 3.52 -11.26
C ILE A 162 4.14 4.69 -12.12
N LYS A 163 4.20 4.52 -13.45
CA LYS A 163 3.74 5.57 -14.37
C LYS A 163 2.25 5.80 -14.16
N ASP A 164 1.84 7.05 -14.34
CA ASP A 164 0.43 7.39 -14.36
C ASP A 164 -0.31 6.58 -15.43
N ALA A 165 -1.52 6.15 -15.08
CA ALA A 165 -2.41 5.40 -15.94
C ALA A 165 -3.86 5.73 -15.55
N PRO A 166 -4.83 5.71 -16.49
CA PRO A 166 -6.23 6.00 -16.17
C PRO A 166 -6.81 5.12 -15.07
N SER A 167 -6.34 3.87 -14.94
CA SER A 167 -6.79 2.94 -13.90
C SER A 167 -6.36 3.35 -12.49
N LEU A 168 -5.34 4.21 -12.35
CA LEU A 168 -4.82 4.68 -11.05
C LEU A 168 -5.52 5.94 -10.52
N GLY A 169 -6.54 6.43 -11.24
CA GLY A 169 -7.39 7.53 -10.81
C GLY A 169 -8.50 7.06 -9.88
N ALA A 170 -8.54 7.59 -8.66
CA ALA A 170 -9.65 7.39 -7.73
C ALA A 170 -10.61 8.57 -7.83
N MET A 171 -11.85 8.41 -8.30
CA MET A 171 -12.81 9.53 -8.29
C MET A 171 -13.87 9.42 -7.19
N HIS A 172 -14.27 8.19 -6.84
CA HIS A 172 -15.44 7.96 -5.97
C HIS A 172 -15.18 7.06 -4.76
N GLY A 173 -14.11 6.28 -4.79
CA GLY A 173 -13.71 5.43 -3.68
C GLY A 173 -12.57 4.51 -4.08
N PHE A 174 -11.74 4.13 -3.12
CA PHE A 174 -10.64 3.20 -3.31
C PHE A 174 -10.14 2.70 -1.96
N SER A 175 -9.40 1.60 -2.01
CA SER A 175 -8.68 1.06 -0.86
C SER A 175 -7.22 0.81 -1.21
N ILE A 176 -6.31 1.26 -0.35
CA ILE A 176 -4.91 0.87 -0.39
C ILE A 176 -4.67 -0.05 0.79
N ALA A 177 -4.02 -1.17 0.56
CA ALA A 177 -3.63 -2.03 1.66
C ALA A 177 -2.28 -2.68 1.38
N GLY A 178 -1.62 -3.10 2.45
CA GLY A 178 -0.25 -3.57 2.34
C GLY A 178 0.31 -3.98 3.68
N GLU A 179 1.53 -4.46 3.61
CA GLU A 179 2.30 -4.91 4.76
C GLU A 179 3.68 -4.27 4.72
N PHE A 180 4.02 -3.59 5.82
CA PHE A 180 5.33 -2.99 6.00
C PHE A 180 5.88 -3.24 7.39
N MET A 181 7.19 -3.08 7.54
CA MET A 181 7.91 -3.20 8.80
C MET A 181 8.91 -2.05 8.89
N PRO A 182 8.67 -1.06 9.76
CA PRO A 182 9.67 -0.08 10.16
C PRO A 182 10.87 -0.79 10.78
N VAL A 183 12.07 -0.43 10.34
CA VAL A 183 13.32 -0.95 10.93
C VAL A 183 13.96 0.07 11.85
N SER A 184 13.74 1.36 11.60
CA SER A 184 14.16 2.45 12.47
C SER A 184 13.42 3.72 12.09
N TYR A 185 12.90 4.45 13.08
CA TYR A 185 12.41 5.82 12.91
C TYR A 185 13.59 6.79 12.92
N ASP A 186 13.63 7.74 11.99
CA ASP A 186 14.53 8.89 12.11
C ASP A 186 13.80 10.06 12.80
N GLU A 187 14.50 11.18 13.02
CA GLU A 187 13.93 12.35 13.70
C GLU A 187 12.96 13.16 12.82
N ARG A 188 12.70 12.76 11.57
CA ARG A 188 11.77 13.48 10.71
C ARG A 188 10.34 13.27 11.19
N PRO A 189 9.51 14.32 11.07
CA PRO A 189 8.13 14.26 11.51
C PRO A 189 7.26 13.39 10.60
N LEU A 190 7.66 13.12 9.34
CA LEU A 190 6.87 12.33 8.39
C LEU A 190 7.77 11.59 7.39
N HIS A 191 7.38 10.35 7.10
CA HIS A 191 7.95 9.47 6.09
C HIS A 191 6.86 9.04 5.13
N LEU A 192 7.16 9.18 3.86
CA LEU A 192 6.27 8.68 2.82
C LEU A 192 6.36 7.16 2.76
N ILE A 193 5.23 6.49 2.58
CA ILE A 193 5.16 5.07 2.19
C ILE A 193 4.68 4.98 0.74
N LEU A 194 3.65 5.75 0.39
CA LEU A 194 3.06 5.76 -0.95
C LEU A 194 2.48 7.13 -1.26
N TRP A 195 2.75 7.66 -2.44
CA TRP A 195 2.28 8.97 -2.91
C TRP A 195 1.79 8.90 -4.34
N LYS A 196 0.61 9.45 -4.63
CA LYS A 196 0.16 9.81 -5.97
C LYS A 196 -0.08 11.32 -5.97
N GLY A 197 0.61 12.07 -6.82
CA GLY A 197 0.47 13.53 -6.84
C GLY A 197 1.59 14.29 -7.53
N LYS A 198 1.36 15.57 -7.84
CA LYS A 198 2.40 16.47 -8.36
C LYS A 198 3.34 16.80 -7.20
N ASP A 199 4.64 16.60 -7.37
CA ASP A 199 5.69 16.92 -6.38
C ASP A 199 5.74 16.02 -5.12
N PRO A 200 6.37 14.82 -5.21
CA PRO A 200 6.54 13.91 -4.07
C PRO A 200 7.53 14.41 -3.00
N ASN A 201 8.20 15.56 -3.22
CA ASN A 201 9.29 16.07 -2.37
C ASN A 201 8.83 16.91 -1.19
N CYS A 202 7.58 16.74 -0.78
CA CYS A 202 7.03 17.57 0.26
C CYS A 202 7.30 16.96 1.63
N THR A 203 7.98 17.74 2.46
CA THR A 203 8.32 17.42 3.85
C THR A 203 7.14 17.62 4.80
N GLU A 204 6.01 18.02 4.26
CA GLU A 204 4.73 18.21 4.91
C GLU A 204 3.69 17.44 4.09
N ILE A 205 2.52 17.22 4.67
CA ILE A 205 1.37 16.62 3.98
C ILE A 205 0.92 17.63 2.90
N SER A 206 1.60 17.70 1.76
CA SER A 206 1.46 18.82 0.81
C SER A 206 0.28 18.74 -0.12
N GLU A 207 -0.23 19.90 -0.49
CA GLU A 207 -1.51 20.16 -1.15
C GLU A 207 -1.65 19.58 -2.57
N HIS A 208 -0.68 18.82 -3.06
CA HIS A 208 -0.64 18.33 -4.44
C HIS A 208 -0.71 16.80 -4.58
N SER A 209 -1.05 16.06 -3.51
CA SER A 209 -1.40 14.63 -3.60
C SER A 209 -2.82 14.43 -4.07
N ASP A 210 -3.02 13.50 -4.99
CA ASP A 210 -4.30 12.80 -5.17
C ASP A 210 -4.58 12.01 -3.89
N TYR A 211 -3.62 11.17 -3.47
CA TYR A 211 -3.64 10.42 -2.21
C TYR A 211 -2.24 10.05 -1.74
N ALA A 212 -2.08 9.84 -0.44
CA ALA A 212 -0.81 9.43 0.14
C ALA A 212 -0.96 8.70 1.47
N ILE A 213 -0.02 7.79 1.73
CA ILE A 213 0.17 7.07 2.99
C ILE A 213 1.51 7.50 3.59
N TRP A 214 1.47 7.88 4.86
CA TRP A 214 2.64 8.34 5.61
C TRP A 214 2.76 7.62 6.94
N ILE A 215 3.97 7.60 7.49
CA ILE A 215 4.25 7.23 8.87
C ILE A 215 5.13 8.28 9.53
N ASN A 216 4.93 8.59 10.81
CA ASN A 216 5.84 9.47 11.55
C ASN A 216 6.75 8.70 12.51
N SER A 217 7.66 9.43 13.15
CA SER A 217 8.58 8.91 14.16
C SER A 217 7.91 8.41 15.44
N ASP A 218 6.69 8.86 15.73
CA ASP A 218 5.87 8.35 16.84
C ASP A 218 5.14 7.04 16.50
N GLY A 219 5.27 6.51 15.28
CA GLY A 219 4.56 5.29 14.86
C GLY A 219 3.07 5.51 14.56
N ASN A 220 2.69 6.70 14.09
CA ASN A 220 1.36 7.01 13.57
C ASN A 220 1.32 6.75 12.07
N LEU A 221 0.27 6.09 11.58
CA LEU A 221 -0.02 5.99 10.16
C LEU A 221 -1.02 7.09 9.78
N TYR A 222 -0.73 7.80 8.69
CA TYR A 222 -1.63 8.80 8.12
C TYR A 222 -2.06 8.38 6.72
N PHE A 223 -3.35 8.57 6.43
CA PHE A 223 -3.90 8.47 5.09
C PHE A 223 -4.51 9.82 4.71
N SER A 224 -4.03 10.39 3.61
CA SER A 224 -4.51 11.67 3.10
C SER A 224 -5.03 11.55 1.68
N VAL A 225 -6.08 12.29 1.36
CA VAL A 225 -6.66 12.42 0.01
C VAL A 225 -6.84 13.91 -0.30
N GLY A 226 -6.39 14.35 -1.48
CA GLY A 226 -6.46 15.75 -1.90
C GLY A 226 -7.87 16.16 -2.29
N HIS A 227 -8.27 17.37 -1.93
CA HIS A 227 -9.58 17.94 -2.26
C HIS A 227 -9.53 18.70 -3.61
N ASN A 228 -10.54 18.56 -4.47
CA ASN A 228 -10.59 19.25 -5.77
C ASN A 228 -10.61 20.79 -5.67
N ASP A 229 -11.28 21.33 -4.65
CA ASP A 229 -11.57 22.78 -4.58
C ASP A 229 -10.41 23.63 -4.08
N GLN A 230 -9.30 23.03 -3.64
CA GLN A 230 -8.16 23.77 -3.09
C GLN A 230 -6.87 23.11 -3.51
N ALA A 231 -6.39 23.52 -4.69
CA ALA A 231 -5.05 23.19 -5.19
C ALA A 231 -3.93 23.49 -4.17
N ASP A 232 -4.22 24.31 -3.15
CA ASP A 232 -3.27 24.81 -2.16
C ASP A 232 -3.80 24.79 -0.69
N SER A 233 -4.77 23.95 -0.26
CA SER A 233 -5.12 23.87 1.20
C SER A 233 -6.05 22.73 1.66
N GLY A 234 -6.78 22.08 0.77
CA GLY A 234 -7.84 21.13 1.16
C GLY A 234 -7.37 19.68 1.13
N LYS A 235 -7.39 19.00 2.27
CA LYS A 235 -7.19 17.55 2.34
C LYS A 235 -8.11 16.90 3.34
N PHE A 236 -8.55 15.70 3.01
CA PHE A 236 -9.01 14.77 4.02
C PHE A 236 -7.79 14.08 4.63
N LEU A 237 -7.80 13.93 5.96
CA LEU A 237 -6.72 13.29 6.70
C LEU A 237 -7.29 12.38 7.79
N ALA A 238 -6.94 11.10 7.74
CA ALA A 238 -7.12 10.16 8.84
C ALA A 238 -5.74 9.86 9.41
N GLY A 239 -5.63 9.82 10.74
CA GLY A 239 -4.38 9.52 11.43
C GLY A 239 -4.64 8.61 12.62
N THR A 240 -3.81 7.59 12.78
CA THR A 240 -3.88 6.68 13.94
C THR A 240 -3.22 7.32 15.16
N SER A 241 -3.46 6.72 16.34
CA SER A 241 -2.84 7.15 17.59
C SER A 241 -1.33 6.90 17.65
N GLY A 242 -0.65 7.71 18.48
CA GLY A 242 0.73 7.52 18.96
C GLY A 242 1.10 6.07 19.20
N GLY A 243 2.17 5.58 18.58
CA GLY A 243 2.72 4.25 18.84
C GLY A 243 1.90 3.08 18.29
N SER A 244 0.92 3.35 17.41
CA SER A 244 0.09 2.31 16.81
C SER A 244 0.86 1.33 15.91
N ILE A 245 2.00 1.75 15.36
CA ILE A 245 2.90 0.93 14.56
C ILE A 245 4.13 0.60 15.41
N THR A 246 4.30 -0.66 15.80
CA THR A 246 5.44 -1.11 16.64
C THR A 246 6.32 -2.17 15.98
N GLY A 247 6.02 -2.56 14.73
CA GLY A 247 6.74 -3.61 14.03
C GLY A 247 6.13 -3.91 12.68
N ARG A 248 6.18 -5.18 12.27
CA ARG A 248 5.49 -5.64 11.07
C ARG A 248 3.99 -5.38 11.23
N THR A 249 3.41 -4.65 10.31
CA THR A 249 2.01 -4.22 10.38
C THR A 249 1.37 -4.38 9.02
N PHE A 250 0.20 -5.01 9.03
CA PHE A 250 -0.71 -4.97 7.91
C PHE A 250 -1.63 -3.76 8.07
N PHE A 251 -1.86 -3.02 7.00
CA PHE A 251 -2.77 -1.89 7.02
C PHE A 251 -3.76 -1.95 5.86
N ALA A 252 -4.92 -1.34 6.07
CA ALA A 252 -5.84 -0.96 5.01
C ALA A 252 -6.30 0.48 5.22
N ALA A 253 -6.28 1.27 4.16
CA ALA A 253 -6.70 2.66 4.10
C ALA A 253 -7.83 2.76 3.08
N VAL A 254 -9.02 3.14 3.54
CA VAL A 254 -10.27 3.11 2.76
C VAL A 254 -10.77 4.54 2.61
N PHE A 255 -10.99 4.96 1.37
CA PHE A 255 -11.68 6.20 1.05
C PHE A 255 -13.03 5.84 0.41
N ASP A 256 -14.12 6.19 1.09
CA ASP A 256 -15.49 5.94 0.64
C ASP A 256 -16.27 7.26 0.66
N ARG A 257 -16.42 7.85 -0.52
CA ARG A 257 -17.16 9.10 -0.69
C ARG A 257 -18.67 8.90 -0.59
N ILE A 258 -19.18 7.72 -0.92
CA ILE A 258 -20.63 7.43 -0.87
C ILE A 258 -21.09 7.44 0.59
N GLN A 259 -20.28 6.89 1.49
CA GLN A 259 -20.54 6.93 2.93
C GLN A 259 -20.04 8.22 3.60
N GLY A 260 -19.27 9.05 2.89
CA GLY A 260 -18.63 10.24 3.43
C GLY A 260 -17.61 9.92 4.52
N ARG A 261 -16.91 8.78 4.40
CA ARG A 261 -15.93 8.31 5.40
C ARG A 261 -14.57 7.99 4.78
N MET A 262 -13.52 8.26 5.56
CA MET A 262 -12.18 7.74 5.31
C MET A 262 -11.69 7.02 6.57
N LYS A 263 -11.17 5.81 6.40
CA LYS A 263 -10.84 4.88 7.51
C LYS A 263 -9.45 4.30 7.35
N ILE A 264 -8.80 4.03 8.48
CA ILE A 264 -7.57 3.24 8.57
C ILE A 264 -7.85 2.04 9.46
N TYR A 265 -7.41 0.87 9.00
CA TYR A 265 -7.39 -0.38 9.75
C TYR A 265 -5.95 -0.83 9.93
N LEU A 266 -5.60 -1.29 11.13
CA LEU A 266 -4.30 -1.87 11.46
C LEU A 266 -4.50 -3.30 11.95
N ASN A 267 -3.84 -4.25 11.30
CA ASN A 267 -3.98 -5.69 11.57
C ASN A 267 -5.43 -6.17 11.60
N GLY A 268 -6.28 -5.47 10.83
CA GLY A 268 -7.70 -5.75 10.73
C GLY A 268 -8.60 -4.91 11.64
N ASP A 269 -8.09 -4.34 12.72
CA ASP A 269 -8.89 -3.53 13.64
C ASP A 269 -9.04 -2.08 13.14
N PRO A 270 -10.23 -1.46 13.30
CA PRO A 270 -10.40 -0.03 13.03
C PRO A 270 -9.46 0.81 13.91
N ALA A 271 -8.61 1.62 13.31
CA ALA A 271 -7.58 2.39 14.00
C ALA A 271 -7.77 3.91 13.89
N ALA A 272 -8.39 4.39 12.81
CA ALA A 272 -8.76 5.80 12.64
C ALA A 272 -9.94 5.96 11.68
N GLU A 273 -10.70 7.03 11.86
CA GLU A 273 -11.81 7.42 10.98
C GLU A 273 -11.95 8.94 10.94
N THR A 274 -12.25 9.48 9.77
CA THR A 274 -12.67 10.87 9.58
C THR A 274 -13.84 10.96 8.61
N GLU A 275 -14.60 12.04 8.72
CA GLU A 275 -15.59 12.42 7.72
C GLU A 275 -14.90 13.03 6.49
N VAL A 276 -15.48 12.77 5.33
CA VAL A 276 -15.08 13.38 4.05
C VAL A 276 -16.33 13.91 3.35
N SER A 277 -16.21 15.03 2.63
CA SER A 277 -17.32 15.57 1.86
C SER A 277 -17.56 14.76 0.59
N ASP A 278 -18.71 14.99 -0.01
CA ASP A 278 -19.13 14.42 -1.28
C ASP A 278 -18.60 15.20 -2.49
N THR A 279 -17.53 15.99 -2.35
CA THR A 279 -16.85 16.72 -3.43
C THR A 279 -15.85 15.81 -4.17
N ASP A 280 -15.53 16.15 -5.42
CA ASP A 280 -14.53 15.37 -6.18
C ASP A 280 -13.16 15.48 -5.50
N ILE A 281 -12.31 14.47 -5.68
CA ILE A 281 -10.94 14.56 -5.19
C ILE A 281 -10.03 15.18 -6.24
N PHE A 282 -8.91 15.73 -5.80
CA PHE A 282 -7.86 16.19 -6.69
C PHE A 282 -7.31 15.01 -7.50
N HIS A 283 -7.16 15.22 -8.81
CA HIS A 283 -6.56 14.23 -9.71
C HIS A 283 -5.41 14.86 -10.49
N SER A 284 -4.28 14.17 -10.50
CA SER A 284 -3.11 14.54 -11.28
C SER A 284 -2.74 13.44 -12.27
N ASN A 285 -1.97 13.81 -13.31
CA ASN A 285 -1.34 12.83 -14.20
C ASN A 285 0.08 12.47 -13.73
N ALA A 286 0.36 12.65 -12.44
CA ALA A 286 1.67 12.37 -11.85
C ALA A 286 1.78 10.88 -11.49
N PRO A 287 3.00 10.30 -11.48
CA PRO A 287 3.18 8.89 -11.13
C PRO A 287 2.82 8.58 -9.67
N ILE A 288 2.69 7.28 -9.36
CA ILE A 288 2.79 6.80 -7.97
C ILE A 288 4.27 6.62 -7.62
N ILE A 289 4.63 7.07 -6.42
CA ILE A 289 5.93 6.88 -5.78
C ILE A 289 5.73 6.02 -4.53
N ILE A 290 6.59 5.03 -4.32
CA ILE A 290 6.70 4.24 -3.08
C ILE A 290 8.12 4.42 -2.56
N ASP A 291 8.30 4.80 -1.30
CA ASP A 291 9.58 5.11 -0.62
C ASP A 291 9.59 4.46 0.77
#